data_AF-A0A378T8V7-F1
#
_entry.id   AF-A0A378T8V7-F1
#
_cell.length_a   1.000
_cell.length_b   1.000
_cell.length_c   1.000
_cell.angle_alpha   90.00
_cell.angle_beta   90.00
_cell.angle_gamma   90.00
#
_symmetry.space_group_name_H-M   'P 1'
#
loop_
_entity.id
_entity.type
_entity.pdbx_description
1 polymer ?
#
loop_
_entity_poly.entity_id
_entity_poly.type
_entity_poly.pdbx_seq_one_letter_code
_entity_poly.pdbx_strand_id
1 'polypeptide(L)'
;MKKLLLTLVFALSAPTAFACSAISPEFGFVHQFDKNQDGQLSRAEFVKIKQADDYQLDFKPNKRAFNRLDKNKDGQLSPNELADKVDYVRHPCANWEEMMVKMLEEERANRIEVHKSDGSRQCADFAIDPETMAKELDGITIYDSRKDQLDRMYPSVCGGGTGSVNVFTIDKADLEKAQQLGFEIFEK
;
A
#
# COMPACT_ATOMS: atom_id res chain seq x y z
N MET A 1 22.40 10.64 49.31
CA MET A 1 21.61 9.55 48.70
C MET A 1 21.30 9.94 47.26
N LYS A 2 22.10 9.44 46.31
CA LYS A 2 21.97 9.74 44.88
C LYS A 2 20.79 8.93 44.32
N LYS A 3 19.71 9.59 43.92
CA LYS A 3 18.62 8.94 43.17
C LYS A 3 19.05 8.88 41.71
N LEU A 4 19.45 7.68 41.29
CA LEU A 4 19.76 7.35 39.91
C LEU A 4 18.42 7.23 39.15
N LEU A 5 18.09 8.24 38.34
CA LEU A 5 16.93 8.20 37.46
C LEU A 5 17.35 7.45 36.18
N LEU A 6 16.87 6.21 36.08
CA LEU A 6 17.07 5.33 34.92
C LEU A 6 16.11 5.80 33.82
N THR A 7 16.60 6.58 32.86
CA THR A 7 15.84 6.93 31.65
C THR A 7 15.82 5.74 30.71
N LEU A 8 14.67 5.06 30.69
CA LEU A 8 14.33 3.99 29.76
C LEU A 8 14.15 4.60 28.36
N VAL A 9 15.17 4.49 27.51
CA VAL A 9 15.08 4.84 26.09
C VAL A 9 14.29 3.73 25.39
N PHE A 10 13.00 3.95 25.17
CA PHE A 10 12.17 3.12 24.29
C PHE A 10 12.50 3.50 22.85
N ALA A 11 13.59 2.94 22.32
CA ALA A 11 13.88 3.05 20.90
C ALA A 11 12.80 2.26 20.16
N LEU A 12 11.98 2.97 19.39
CA LEU A 12 11.01 2.43 18.45
C LEU A 12 11.73 1.45 17.51
N SER A 13 11.60 0.15 17.78
CA SER A 13 11.85 -0.86 16.76
C SER A 13 10.74 -0.70 15.73
N ALA A 14 11.04 -0.02 14.62
CA ALA A 14 10.23 -0.19 13.42
C ALA A 14 10.11 -1.71 13.20
N PRO A 15 8.89 -2.29 13.12
CA PRO A 15 8.76 -3.68 12.78
C PRO A 15 9.52 -3.87 11.48
N THR A 16 10.54 -4.73 11.49
CA THR A 16 11.22 -5.15 10.28
C THR A 16 10.12 -5.55 9.32
N ALA A 17 9.95 -4.81 8.23
CA ALA A 17 9.12 -5.25 7.14
C ALA A 17 9.65 -6.64 6.80
N PHE A 18 8.89 -7.68 7.14
CA PHE A 18 9.22 -9.04 6.73
C PHE A 18 9.14 -8.96 5.21
N ALA A 19 10.28 -8.75 4.56
CA ALA A 19 10.39 -8.92 3.13
C ALA A 19 9.82 -10.31 2.86
N CYS A 20 8.81 -10.40 2.00
CA CYS A 20 8.26 -11.70 1.63
C CYS A 20 9.38 -12.44 0.90
N SER A 21 10.20 -13.22 1.61
CA SER A 21 11.03 -14.22 0.98
C SER A 21 10.07 -15.30 0.53
N ALA A 22 9.49 -15.12 -0.64
CA ALA A 22 8.56 -16.08 -1.19
C ALA A 22 9.27 -17.43 -1.26
N ILE A 23 8.66 -18.45 -0.66
CA ILE A 23 9.11 -19.82 -0.81
C ILE A 23 9.02 -20.16 -2.30
N SER A 24 10.09 -20.74 -2.88
CA SER A 24 10.08 -21.05 -4.31
C SER A 24 8.98 -22.07 -4.64
N PRO A 25 8.44 -22.06 -5.88
CA PRO A 25 7.27 -22.85 -6.24
C PRO A 25 7.40 -24.34 -5.96
N GLU A 26 8.56 -24.93 -6.23
CA GLU A 26 8.84 -26.34 -6.02
C GLU A 26 8.84 -26.72 -4.53
N PHE A 27 9.38 -25.85 -3.66
CA PHE A 27 9.32 -26.06 -2.21
C PHE A 27 7.92 -25.86 -1.66
N GLY A 28 7.21 -24.82 -2.13
CA GLY A 28 5.82 -24.58 -1.76
C GLY A 28 4.92 -25.76 -2.15
N PHE A 29 5.10 -26.30 -3.34
CA PHE A 29 4.33 -27.44 -3.85
C PHE A 29 4.59 -28.71 -3.04
N VAL A 30 5.85 -29.03 -2.73
CA VAL A 30 6.16 -30.16 -1.85
C VAL A 30 5.51 -29.95 -0.49
N HIS A 31 5.73 -28.80 0.15
CA HIS A 31 5.16 -28.50 1.47
C HIS A 31 3.62 -28.59 1.51
N GLN A 32 2.92 -28.20 0.43
CA GLN A 32 1.47 -28.26 0.36
C GLN A 32 0.93 -29.70 0.29
N PHE A 33 1.64 -30.61 -0.38
CA PHE A 33 1.15 -31.95 -0.70
C PHE A 33 1.85 -33.09 0.07
N ASP A 34 2.93 -32.77 0.78
CA ASP A 34 3.65 -33.65 1.70
C ASP A 34 2.81 -33.89 2.97
N LYS A 35 2.34 -35.14 3.17
CA LYS A 35 1.44 -35.49 4.27
C LYS A 35 2.16 -36.02 5.49
N ASN A 36 3.29 -36.68 5.30
CA ASN A 36 4.13 -37.18 6.38
C ASN A 36 5.18 -36.14 6.84
N GLN A 37 5.28 -35.00 6.14
CA GLN A 37 6.16 -33.87 6.44
C GLN A 37 7.64 -34.25 6.42
N ASP A 38 8.03 -35.16 5.52
CA ASP A 38 9.42 -35.59 5.37
C ASP A 38 10.24 -34.70 4.42
N GLY A 39 9.61 -33.66 3.85
CA GLY A 39 10.22 -32.69 2.97
C GLY A 39 10.29 -33.15 1.51
N GLN A 40 9.65 -34.26 1.16
CA GLN A 40 9.61 -34.82 -0.19
C GLN A 40 8.20 -35.32 -0.51
N LEU A 41 7.91 -35.60 -1.79
CA LEU A 41 6.65 -36.22 -2.17
C LEU A 41 6.87 -37.69 -2.49
N SER A 42 6.34 -38.56 -1.64
CA SER A 42 6.25 -39.98 -1.98
C SER A 42 5.31 -40.19 -3.17
N ARG A 43 5.49 -41.33 -3.87
CA ARG A 43 4.58 -41.71 -4.96
C ARG A 43 3.11 -41.74 -4.53
N ALA A 44 2.83 -42.12 -3.28
CA ALA A 44 1.47 -42.23 -2.77
C ALA A 44 0.83 -40.85 -2.55
N GLU A 45 1.59 -39.84 -2.16
CA GLU A 45 1.14 -38.46 -2.03
C GLU A 45 0.95 -37.82 -3.40
N PHE A 46 1.96 -37.93 -4.26
CA PHE A 46 1.96 -37.30 -5.58
C PHE A 46 0.76 -37.73 -6.45
N VAL A 47 0.43 -39.02 -6.48
CA VAL A 47 -0.69 -39.52 -7.31
C VAL A 47 -2.07 -39.18 -6.75
N LYS A 48 -2.15 -38.76 -5.48
CA LYS A 48 -3.41 -38.32 -4.85
C LYS A 48 -3.72 -36.86 -5.14
N ILE A 49 -2.78 -36.10 -5.71
CA ILE A 49 -2.98 -34.71 -6.10
C ILE A 49 -3.99 -34.67 -7.26
N LYS A 50 -5.21 -34.21 -6.96
CA LYS A 50 -6.30 -34.07 -7.95
C LYS A 50 -6.39 -32.66 -8.51
N GLN A 51 -6.09 -31.66 -7.69
CA GLN A 51 -6.15 -30.24 -7.99
C GLN A 51 -4.95 -29.56 -7.33
N ALA A 52 -4.36 -28.61 -8.03
CA ALA A 52 -3.23 -27.81 -7.58
C ALA A 52 -3.39 -26.41 -8.19
N ASP A 53 -4.57 -25.81 -7.98
CA ASP A 53 -5.01 -24.62 -8.72
C ASP A 53 -4.12 -23.38 -8.48
N ASP A 54 -3.37 -23.37 -7.37
CA ASP A 54 -2.38 -22.34 -7.06
C ASP A 54 -1.06 -22.50 -7.84
N TYR A 55 -0.89 -23.62 -8.56
CA TYR A 55 0.33 -23.98 -9.26
C TYR A 55 0.13 -24.22 -10.75
N GLN A 56 1.01 -23.65 -11.56
CA GLN A 56 1.16 -24.00 -12.96
C GLN A 56 2.11 -25.18 -13.06
N LEU A 57 1.61 -26.31 -13.57
CA LEU A 57 2.36 -27.55 -13.67
C LEU A 57 2.62 -27.92 -15.14
N ASP A 58 3.87 -28.23 -15.46
CA ASP A 58 4.26 -28.81 -16.76
C ASP A 58 3.87 -30.28 -16.91
N PHE A 59 3.26 -30.86 -15.86
CA PHE A 59 2.91 -32.26 -15.80
C PHE A 59 1.55 -32.46 -15.14
N LYS A 60 0.93 -33.58 -15.49
CA LYS A 60 -0.25 -34.08 -14.75
C LYS A 60 0.21 -35.03 -13.64
N PRO A 61 -0.11 -34.79 -12.37
CA PRO A 61 0.23 -35.70 -11.28
C PRO A 61 -0.34 -37.11 -11.52
N ASN A 62 0.53 -38.07 -11.80
CA ASN A 62 0.20 -39.47 -12.03
C ASN A 62 1.45 -40.35 -11.93
N LYS A 63 1.26 -41.68 -11.93
CA LYS A 63 2.36 -42.65 -11.80
C LYS A 63 3.44 -42.52 -12.89
N ARG A 64 3.09 -42.12 -14.12
CA ARG A 64 4.05 -41.96 -15.23
C ARG A 64 4.88 -40.69 -15.06
N ALA A 65 4.23 -39.59 -14.67
CA ALA A 65 4.92 -38.33 -14.38
C ALA A 65 5.89 -38.51 -13.21
N PHE A 66 5.47 -39.20 -12.14
CA PHE A 66 6.34 -39.50 -10.99
C PHE A 66 7.65 -40.15 -11.43
N ASN A 67 7.57 -41.29 -12.14
CA ASN A 67 8.75 -42.03 -12.59
C ASN A 67 9.67 -41.24 -13.53
N ARG A 68 9.17 -40.17 -14.17
CA ARG A 68 9.96 -39.31 -15.07
C ARG A 68 10.66 -38.19 -14.30
N LEU A 69 10.05 -37.73 -13.22
CA LEU A 69 10.56 -36.64 -12.38
C LEU A 69 11.57 -37.16 -11.35
N ASP A 70 11.36 -38.39 -10.84
CA ASP A 70 12.27 -39.10 -9.92
C ASP A 70 13.53 -39.53 -10.69
N LYS A 71 14.52 -38.65 -10.73
CA LYS A 71 15.75 -38.79 -11.52
C LYS A 71 16.74 -39.71 -10.81
N ASN A 72 16.86 -39.57 -9.50
CA ASN A 72 17.78 -40.38 -8.70
C ASN A 72 17.21 -41.79 -8.39
N LYS A 73 15.91 -42.02 -8.67
CA LYS A 73 15.18 -43.27 -8.48
C LYS A 73 15.10 -43.71 -7.02
N ASP A 74 15.04 -42.76 -6.11
CA ASP A 74 14.92 -43.04 -4.67
C ASP A 74 13.47 -43.30 -4.24
N GLY A 75 12.51 -43.16 -5.16
CA GLY A 75 11.10 -43.41 -4.90
C GLY A 75 10.36 -42.24 -4.26
N GLN A 76 10.98 -41.06 -4.21
CA GLN A 76 10.44 -39.80 -3.73
C GLN A 76 10.70 -38.70 -4.77
N LEU A 77 10.03 -37.55 -4.63
CA LEU A 77 10.31 -36.35 -5.42
C LEU A 77 10.77 -35.25 -4.48
N SER A 78 12.05 -34.90 -4.61
CA SER A 78 12.63 -33.74 -3.93
C SER A 78 12.23 -32.43 -4.63
N PRO A 79 12.30 -31.27 -3.94
CA PRO A 79 12.06 -29.97 -4.57
C PRO A 79 12.93 -29.74 -5.83
N ASN A 80 14.20 -30.16 -5.79
CA ASN A 80 15.13 -30.00 -6.91
C ASN A 80 14.72 -30.79 -8.17
N GLU A 81 14.00 -31.90 -8.01
CA GLU A 81 13.48 -32.69 -9.14
C GLU A 81 12.22 -32.08 -9.76
N LEU A 82 11.58 -31.17 -9.02
CA LEU A 82 10.42 -30.38 -9.43
C LEU A 82 10.80 -28.96 -9.88
N ALA A 83 12.06 -28.57 -9.73
CA ALA A 83 12.58 -27.29 -10.21
C ALA A 83 12.24 -27.10 -11.71
N ASP A 84 11.82 -25.89 -12.06
CA ASP A 84 11.38 -25.49 -13.40
C ASP A 84 10.17 -26.28 -13.96
N LYS A 85 9.51 -27.14 -13.16
CA LYS A 85 8.32 -27.93 -13.56
C LYS A 85 7.05 -27.48 -12.84
N VAL A 86 7.24 -26.67 -11.81
CA VAL A 86 6.21 -26.11 -10.95
C VAL A 86 6.47 -24.62 -10.90
N ASP A 87 5.42 -23.85 -11.16
CA ASP A 87 5.41 -22.40 -10.94
C ASP A 87 4.13 -22.03 -10.17
N TYR A 88 4.07 -20.83 -9.60
CA TYR A 88 2.84 -20.31 -9.03
C TYR A 88 1.96 -19.72 -10.14
N VAL A 89 0.65 -20.02 -10.12
CA VAL A 89 -0.31 -19.28 -10.96
C VAL A 89 -0.35 -17.81 -10.56
N ARG A 90 -0.27 -17.55 -9.25
CA ARG A 90 -0.13 -16.22 -8.66
C ARG A 90 0.89 -16.30 -7.54
N HIS A 91 1.88 -15.40 -7.57
CA HIS A 91 2.91 -15.37 -6.56
C HIS A 91 2.30 -15.25 -5.14
N PRO A 92 2.73 -16.06 -4.14
CA PRO A 92 2.11 -16.11 -2.81
C PRO A 92 2.08 -14.77 -2.08
N CYS A 93 3.01 -13.87 -2.42
CA CYS A 93 3.09 -12.53 -1.86
C CYS A 93 2.29 -11.47 -2.62
N ALA A 94 1.60 -11.83 -3.71
CA ALA A 94 0.81 -10.88 -4.51
C ALA A 94 -0.32 -10.22 -3.70
N ASN A 95 -0.81 -10.88 -2.66
CA ASN A 95 -1.85 -10.32 -1.79
C ASN A 95 -1.35 -9.15 -0.92
N TRP A 96 -0.03 -8.97 -0.75
CA TRP A 96 0.50 -7.86 0.03
C TRP A 96 0.52 -6.55 -0.77
N GLU A 97 0.72 -6.62 -2.09
CA GLU A 97 0.65 -5.44 -2.96
C GLU A 97 -0.78 -4.89 -3.03
N GLU A 98 -1.77 -5.77 -3.19
CA GLU A 98 -3.19 -5.39 -3.18
C GLU A 98 -3.62 -4.78 -1.85
N MET A 99 -3.18 -5.35 -0.71
CA MET A 99 -3.48 -4.79 0.61
C MET A 99 -2.84 -3.41 0.82
N MET A 100 -1.59 -3.20 0.40
CA MET A 100 -0.95 -1.89 0.52
C MET A 100 -1.64 -0.84 -0.33
N VAL A 101 -2.01 -1.16 -1.58
CA VAL A 101 -2.76 -0.24 -2.45
C VAL A 101 -4.09 0.14 -1.80
N LYS A 102 -4.82 -0.84 -1.28
CA LYS A 102 -6.09 -0.59 -0.58
C LYS A 102 -5.92 0.31 0.64
N MET A 103 -4.89 0.07 1.46
CA MET A 103 -4.60 0.94 2.61
C MET A 103 -4.30 2.39 2.18
N LEU A 104 -3.51 2.57 1.11
CA LEU A 104 -3.20 3.89 0.57
C LEU A 104 -4.43 4.60 -0.02
N GLU A 105 -5.34 3.86 -0.64
CA GLU A 105 -6.62 4.39 -1.12
C GLU A 105 -7.53 4.82 0.03
N GLU A 106 -7.60 4.02 1.10
CA GLU A 106 -8.36 4.37 2.31
C GLU A 106 -7.78 5.61 3.01
N GLU A 107 -6.45 5.72 3.10
CA GLU A 107 -5.80 6.93 3.63
C GLU A 107 -6.09 8.16 2.77
N ARG A 108 -6.04 8.04 1.44
CA ARG A 108 -6.41 9.14 0.52
C ARG A 108 -7.89 9.50 0.65
N ALA A 109 -8.77 8.51 0.80
CA ALA A 109 -10.21 8.72 1.00
C ALA A 109 -10.51 9.41 2.35
N ASN A 110 -9.60 9.30 3.32
CA ASN A 110 -9.70 10.01 4.60
C ASN A 110 -9.11 11.43 4.57
N ARG A 111 -8.62 11.88 3.40
CA ARG A 111 -8.19 13.26 3.19
C ARG A 111 -9.29 14.05 2.51
N ILE A 112 -9.29 15.35 2.74
CA ILE A 112 -10.21 16.30 2.15
C ILE A 112 -9.45 17.51 1.63
N GLU A 113 -10.04 18.21 0.67
CA GLU A 113 -9.53 19.49 0.20
C GLU A 113 -10.28 20.61 0.90
N VAL A 114 -9.51 21.53 1.49
CA VAL A 114 -10.03 22.79 2.04
C VAL A 114 -9.38 23.94 1.31
N HIS A 115 -10.04 25.09 1.30
CA HIS A 115 -9.58 26.26 0.57
C HIS A 115 -9.83 27.55 1.33
N LYS A 116 -9.07 28.57 0.97
CA LYS A 116 -9.26 29.94 1.43
C LYS A 116 -8.89 30.91 0.31
N SER A 117 -9.60 32.03 0.22
CA SER A 117 -9.28 33.07 -0.77
C SER A 117 -7.85 33.55 -0.60
N ASP A 118 -7.13 33.67 -1.70
CA ASP A 118 -5.76 34.19 -1.70
C ASP A 118 -5.67 35.70 -1.50
N GLY A 119 -6.79 36.37 -1.22
CA GLY A 119 -6.88 37.80 -0.98
C GLY A 119 -6.77 38.65 -2.25
N SER A 120 -6.64 38.04 -3.44
CA SER A 120 -6.51 38.80 -4.67
C SER A 120 -7.78 39.58 -5.01
N ARG A 121 -7.57 40.79 -5.50
CA ARG A 121 -8.62 41.73 -5.88
C ARG A 121 -8.46 42.12 -7.34
N GLN A 122 -9.58 42.27 -8.03
CA GLN A 122 -9.59 42.74 -9.41
C GLN A 122 -8.97 44.14 -9.48
N CYS A 123 -8.12 44.36 -10.50
CA CYS A 123 -7.34 45.60 -10.69
C CYS A 123 -6.27 45.86 -9.60
N ALA A 124 -5.94 44.87 -8.76
CA ALA A 124 -4.84 44.95 -7.79
C ALA A 124 -3.76 43.90 -8.10
N ASP A 125 -2.52 44.16 -7.67
CA ASP A 125 -1.37 43.28 -7.85
C ASP A 125 -0.96 42.68 -6.49
N PHE A 126 -1.83 41.82 -5.96
CA PHE A 126 -1.60 41.12 -4.70
C PHE A 126 -2.32 39.78 -4.71
N ALA A 127 -1.63 38.72 -4.30
CA ALA A 127 -2.19 37.40 -4.02
C ALA A 127 -1.25 36.67 -3.06
N ILE A 128 -1.80 36.03 -2.03
CA ILE A 128 -1.04 35.21 -1.08
C ILE A 128 -0.77 33.85 -1.72
N ASP A 129 0.48 33.44 -1.86
CA ASP A 129 0.83 32.12 -2.40
C ASP A 129 0.48 30.98 -1.41
N PRO A 130 0.36 29.72 -1.87
CA PRO A 130 -0.05 28.61 -1.01
C PRO A 130 0.94 28.33 0.13
N GLU A 131 2.25 28.50 -0.09
CA GLU A 131 3.29 28.25 0.92
C GLU A 131 3.23 29.29 2.05
N THR A 132 2.98 30.56 1.72
CA THR A 132 2.76 31.60 2.72
C THR A 132 1.49 31.36 3.52
N MET A 133 0.38 31.00 2.86
CA MET A 133 -0.90 30.74 3.54
C MET A 133 -0.91 29.44 4.35
N ALA A 134 -0.12 28.43 3.96
CA ALA A 134 0.03 27.18 4.69
C ALA A 134 0.41 27.39 6.17
N LYS A 135 1.13 28.48 6.48
CA LYS A 135 1.54 28.85 7.84
C LYS A 135 0.35 29.17 8.75
N GLU A 136 -0.82 29.47 8.20
CA GLU A 136 -2.04 29.68 8.97
C GLU A 136 -2.64 28.37 9.48
N LEU A 137 -2.35 27.23 8.85
CA LEU A 137 -2.80 25.88 9.22
C LEU A 137 -1.91 25.25 10.30
N ASP A 138 -1.57 26.02 11.35
CA ASP A 138 -0.66 25.56 12.40
C ASP A 138 -1.19 24.32 13.14
N GLY A 139 -0.36 23.29 13.21
CA GLY A 139 -0.71 21.99 13.78
C GLY A 139 -1.77 21.21 12.99
N ILE A 140 -1.93 21.46 11.69
CA ILE A 140 -2.65 20.60 10.74
C ILE A 140 -1.63 20.08 9.74
N THR A 141 -1.68 18.78 9.42
CA THR A 141 -0.78 18.21 8.42
C THR A 141 -1.28 18.55 7.02
N ILE A 142 -0.42 19.19 6.22
CA ILE A 142 -0.71 19.49 4.81
C ILE A 142 -0.03 18.43 3.95
N TYR A 143 -0.82 17.69 3.18
CA TYR A 143 -0.34 16.65 2.27
C TYR A 143 -0.06 17.16 0.86
N ASP A 144 -0.80 18.18 0.44
CA ASP A 144 -0.66 18.84 -0.86
C ASP A 144 -1.21 20.27 -0.77
N SER A 145 -0.72 21.15 -1.64
CA SER A 145 -1.21 22.52 -1.74
C SER A 145 -1.07 23.06 -3.15
N ARG A 146 -2.08 23.81 -3.61
CA ARG A 146 -2.07 24.41 -4.95
C ARG A 146 -2.88 25.70 -5.02
N LYS A 147 -2.66 26.45 -6.09
CA LYS A 147 -3.56 27.51 -6.55
C LYS A 147 -4.73 26.90 -7.32
N ASP A 148 -5.93 27.41 -7.09
CA ASP A 148 -7.13 27.02 -7.84
C ASP A 148 -8.12 28.20 -7.91
N GLN A 149 -9.27 27.99 -8.56
CA GLN A 149 -10.33 28.99 -8.67
C GLN A 149 -11.68 28.38 -8.32
N LEU A 150 -12.53 29.15 -7.64
CA LEU A 150 -13.90 28.73 -7.35
C LEU A 150 -14.78 28.74 -8.61
N ASP A 151 -15.62 27.72 -8.78
CA ASP A 151 -16.62 27.65 -9.85
C ASP A 151 -17.85 28.54 -9.55
N ARG A 152 -17.59 29.84 -9.41
CA ARG A 152 -18.61 30.86 -9.19
C ARG A 152 -18.30 32.09 -10.03
N MET A 153 -19.34 32.74 -10.53
CA MET A 153 -19.20 34.00 -11.24
C MET A 153 -18.90 35.16 -10.28
N TYR A 154 -17.86 35.93 -10.58
CA TYR A 154 -17.49 37.14 -9.84
C TYR A 154 -17.81 38.40 -10.67
N PRO A 155 -18.47 39.43 -10.10
CA PRO A 155 -18.75 40.66 -10.81
C PRO A 155 -17.46 41.36 -11.27
N SER A 156 -17.41 41.80 -12.54
CA SER A 156 -16.23 42.47 -13.11
C SER A 156 -16.12 43.93 -12.66
N VAL A 157 -15.65 44.16 -11.44
CA VAL A 157 -15.48 45.49 -10.83
C VAL A 157 -14.13 45.58 -10.13
N CYS A 158 -13.43 46.71 -10.27
CA CYS A 158 -12.18 46.91 -9.54
C CYS A 158 -12.42 46.87 -8.03
N GLY A 159 -11.56 46.17 -7.30
CA GLY A 159 -11.72 45.88 -5.86
C GLY A 159 -12.62 44.69 -5.54
N GLY A 160 -13.31 44.12 -6.53
CA GLY A 160 -14.03 42.85 -6.40
C GLY A 160 -13.10 41.67 -6.13
N GLY A 161 -13.63 40.59 -5.56
CA GLY A 161 -12.90 39.33 -5.45
C GLY A 161 -12.68 38.70 -6.83
N THR A 162 -11.62 37.93 -6.98
CA THR A 162 -11.24 37.24 -8.24
C THR A 162 -11.77 35.81 -8.32
N GLY A 163 -12.10 35.22 -7.17
CA GLY A 163 -12.38 33.78 -7.06
C GLY A 163 -11.14 32.91 -6.94
N SER A 164 -9.94 33.50 -6.95
CA SER A 164 -8.69 32.78 -6.73
C SER A 164 -8.55 32.34 -5.28
N VAL A 165 -8.17 31.07 -5.10
CA VAL A 165 -8.08 30.42 -3.80
C VAL A 165 -6.80 29.59 -3.73
N ASN A 166 -6.33 29.37 -2.50
CA ASN A 166 -5.34 28.34 -2.22
C ASN A 166 -6.09 27.11 -1.67
N VAL A 167 -5.81 25.94 -2.24
CA VAL A 167 -6.40 24.66 -1.85
C VAL A 167 -5.34 23.81 -1.15
N PHE A 168 -5.72 23.16 -0.05
CA PHE A 168 -4.87 22.34 0.78
C PHE A 168 -5.53 20.98 1.02
N THR A 169 -4.76 19.90 0.84
CA THR A 169 -5.19 18.56 1.22
C THR A 169 -4.80 18.28 2.66
N ILE A 170 -5.78 18.03 3.52
CA ILE A 170 -5.61 17.77 4.96
C ILE A 170 -6.35 16.50 5.38
N ASP A 171 -6.10 16.00 6.59
CA ASP A 171 -6.93 14.94 7.17
C ASP A 171 -8.35 15.42 7.41
N LYS A 172 -9.34 14.56 7.16
CA LYS A 172 -10.76 14.87 7.40
C LYS A 172 -11.03 15.22 8.87
N ALA A 173 -10.27 14.65 9.79
CA ALA A 173 -10.37 14.93 11.22
C ALA A 173 -10.01 16.37 11.59
N ASP A 174 -9.18 17.04 10.78
CA ASP A 174 -8.74 18.42 11.01
C ASP A 174 -9.68 19.47 10.39
N LEU A 175 -10.78 19.05 9.76
CA LEU A 175 -11.73 19.95 9.10
C LEU A 175 -12.25 21.05 10.03
N GLU A 176 -12.71 20.69 11.23
CA GLU A 176 -13.27 21.67 12.17
C GLU A 176 -12.22 22.72 12.57
N LYS A 177 -10.96 22.29 12.73
CA LYS A 177 -9.84 23.17 13.05
C LYS A 177 -9.52 24.10 11.87
N ALA A 178 -9.51 23.57 10.63
CA ALA A 178 -9.33 24.38 9.44
C ALA A 178 -10.46 25.41 9.27
N GLN A 179 -11.71 25.03 9.56
CA GLN A 179 -12.87 25.94 9.53
C GLN A 179 -12.75 27.08 10.53
N GLN A 180 -12.25 26.81 11.74
CA GLN A 180 -11.96 27.87 12.73
C GLN A 180 -10.90 28.87 12.26
N LEU A 181 -9.99 28.44 11.37
CA LEU A 181 -8.97 29.28 10.74
C LEU A 181 -9.47 30.01 9.47
N GLY A 182 -10.75 29.83 9.13
CA GLY A 182 -11.39 30.47 7.98
C GLY A 182 -11.19 29.74 6.65
N PHE A 183 -10.89 28.44 6.69
CA PHE A 183 -10.88 27.58 5.51
C PHE A 183 -12.26 26.92 5.33
N GLU A 184 -12.65 26.71 4.09
CA GLU A 184 -13.91 26.06 3.73
C GLU A 184 -13.63 24.79 2.92
N ILE A 185 -14.57 23.85 2.86
CA ILE A 185 -14.42 22.66 2.01
C ILE A 185 -14.34 23.12 0.55
N PHE A 186 -13.37 22.59 -0.20
CA PHE A 186 -13.26 22.84 -1.63
C PHE A 186 -14.10 21.81 -2.38
N GLU A 187 -15.23 22.24 -2.93
CA GLU A 187 -16.04 21.46 -3.86
C GLU A 187 -15.89 22.09 -5.24
N LYS A 188 -15.55 21.26 -6.22
CA LYS A 188 -15.37 21.68 -7.61
C LYS A 188 -16.67 21.58 -8.39
#